data_AF-A0A1E4TLW9-F1
#
_entry.id   AF-A0A1E4TLW9-F1
#
_cell.length_a   1.000
_cell.length_b   1.000
_cell.length_c   1.000
_cell.angle_alpha   90.00
_cell.angle_beta   90.00
_cell.angle_gamma   90.00
#
_symmetry.space_group_name_H-M   'P 1'
#
loop_
_entity.id
_entity.type
_entity.pdbx_description
1 polymer ?
#
loop_
_entity_poly.entity_id
_entity_poly.type
_entity_poly.pdbx_seq_one_letter_code
_entity_poly.pdbx_strand_id
1 'polypeptide(L)'
;MSGILQVLSRLARASSKDEPRKRTPNKDESTDSDTQESTAPVLPLTFDEKLQIVERRPYNSIKRTVKRPQFLLASPPDSVVTAFQQGLAATVSDPLTDELYASRHWIISRSEKHLLNIERERIAFDIHKLRTQLEGLTSDDWRRFVNSMQPATHPDDYEQVQQALIRDTAASISRYDTYKRKEQQLKENLKQQREQRQQAAQETKRRRISQPKSKTTLPNRPFVSFYKNKSLFVPLKERKRRRGRHQYAFGHPVAVPEHFTEFSLPDSLRE
;
A
#
# COMPACT_ATOMS: atom_id res chain seq x y z
N MET A 1 3.87 -6.86 23.55
CA MET A 1 4.79 -5.88 22.90
C MET A 1 5.68 -5.14 23.92
N SER A 2 5.81 -5.59 25.17
CA SER A 2 6.50 -4.83 26.24
C SER A 2 7.82 -5.43 26.75
N GLY A 3 8.28 -6.58 26.22
CA GLY A 3 9.47 -7.27 26.74
C GLY A 3 10.79 -6.92 26.04
N ILE A 4 10.76 -6.54 24.76
CA ILE A 4 11.99 -6.43 23.94
C ILE A 4 12.70 -5.07 24.09
N LEU A 5 11.99 -4.03 24.57
CA LEU A 5 12.60 -2.72 24.83
C LEU A 5 13.38 -2.64 26.17
N GLN A 6 13.32 -3.68 27.01
CA GLN A 6 14.04 -3.69 28.30
C GLN A 6 15.49 -4.19 28.20
N VAL A 7 15.88 -4.89 27.13
CA VAL A 7 17.25 -5.43 27.01
C VAL A 7 18.22 -4.36 26.50
N LEU A 8 17.78 -3.46 25.61
CA LEU A 8 18.63 -2.39 25.08
C LEU A 8 18.89 -1.23 26.06
N SER A 9 18.12 -1.12 27.16
CA SER A 9 18.31 -0.08 28.18
C SER A 9 19.30 -0.45 29.29
N ARG A 10 19.74 -1.72 29.38
CA ARG A 10 20.71 -2.18 30.39
C ARG A 10 22.17 -1.99 29.97
N LEU A 11 22.47 -1.87 28.68
CA LEU A 11 23.85 -1.63 28.21
C LEU A 11 24.29 -0.15 28.32
N ALA A 12 23.37 0.79 28.48
CA ALA A 12 23.67 2.23 28.56
C ALA A 12 23.88 2.75 30.00
N ARG A 13 23.80 1.90 31.03
CA ARG A 13 23.85 2.30 32.46
C ARG A 13 25.05 1.77 33.25
N ALA A 14 26.00 1.12 32.59
CA ALA A 14 27.20 0.56 33.22
C ALA A 14 28.47 1.44 33.07
N SER A 15 28.31 2.74 32.78
CA SER A 15 29.44 3.68 32.60
C SER A 15 29.37 4.93 33.50
N SER A 16 28.69 4.84 34.65
CA SER A 16 28.65 5.96 35.60
C SER A 16 28.28 5.48 36.99
N LYS A 17 29.28 5.07 37.76
CA LYS A 17 29.35 5.17 39.23
C LYS A 17 30.63 4.52 39.73
N ASP A 18 31.66 5.33 39.93
CA ASP A 18 32.64 5.08 40.98
C ASP A 18 32.87 6.38 41.75
N GLU A 19 32.93 6.21 43.07
CA GLU A 19 32.88 7.22 44.13
C GLU A 19 34.13 8.11 44.27
N PRO A 20 34.03 9.23 45.00
CA PRO A 20 35.13 10.14 45.28
C PRO A 20 35.93 9.74 46.53
N ARG A 21 37.26 9.65 46.42
CA ARG A 21 38.17 9.70 47.58
C ARG A 21 39.13 10.89 47.48
N LYS A 22 38.99 11.79 48.45
CA LYS A 22 39.91 12.90 48.75
C LYS A 22 41.25 12.34 49.24
N ARG A 23 42.39 12.91 48.80
CA ARG A 23 43.60 13.18 49.61
C ARG A 23 44.66 14.00 48.85
N THR A 24 44.84 15.22 49.36
CA THR A 24 46.05 16.06 49.55
C THR A 24 46.94 16.54 48.38
N PRO A 25 47.56 17.73 48.52
CA PRO A 25 48.35 18.41 47.48
C PRO A 25 49.86 18.20 47.64
N ASN A 26 50.57 18.09 46.52
CA ASN A 26 51.98 18.44 46.29
C ASN A 26 52.14 18.48 44.76
N LYS A 27 52.34 19.64 44.13
CA LYS A 27 53.56 20.47 44.06
C LYS A 27 54.58 19.87 43.08
N ASP A 28 54.74 20.63 41.99
CA ASP A 28 55.82 20.66 40.99
C ASP A 28 56.00 19.42 40.11
N GLU A 29 55.61 19.52 38.83
CA GLU A 29 56.56 19.43 37.70
C GLU A 29 55.87 19.69 36.36
N SER A 30 56.46 20.63 35.63
CA SER A 30 56.21 20.96 34.24
C SER A 30 56.55 19.79 33.32
N THR A 31 55.70 19.50 32.34
CA THR A 31 56.17 19.00 31.05
C THR A 31 55.11 19.25 29.98
N ASP A 32 55.45 20.15 29.08
CA ASP A 32 54.81 20.35 27.79
C ASP A 32 54.81 19.03 26.99
N SER A 33 53.67 18.69 26.41
CA SER A 33 53.65 17.88 25.21
C SER A 33 52.35 18.13 24.44
N ASP A 34 52.49 18.94 23.40
CA ASP A 34 51.66 18.95 22.20
C ASP A 34 51.27 17.52 21.79
N THR A 35 49.97 17.28 21.59
CA THR A 35 49.51 16.18 20.76
C THR A 35 48.27 16.63 19.99
N GLN A 36 48.40 16.54 18.68
CA GLN A 36 47.57 17.19 17.69
C GLN A 36 46.15 16.62 17.63
N GLU A 37 45.19 17.52 17.46
CA GLU A 37 43.81 17.23 17.04
C GLU A 37 43.81 16.53 15.68
N SER A 38 43.69 15.20 15.70
CA SER A 38 43.37 14.42 14.52
C SER A 38 41.88 14.62 14.17
N THR A 39 41.64 15.61 13.33
CA THR A 39 40.37 15.82 12.63
C THR A 39 40.13 14.63 11.70
N ALA A 40 39.26 13.71 12.13
CA ALA A 40 38.81 12.61 11.27
C ALA A 40 37.92 13.18 10.14
N PRO A 41 38.18 12.84 8.85
CA PRO A 41 37.34 13.28 7.76
C PRO A 41 35.97 12.59 7.81
N VAL A 42 34.92 13.40 7.86
CA VAL A 42 33.54 12.96 7.61
C VAL A 42 33.48 12.41 6.19
N LEU A 43 33.49 11.07 6.07
CA LEU A 43 33.19 10.42 4.80
C LEU A 43 31.69 10.62 4.51
N PRO A 44 31.32 11.23 3.37
CA PRO A 44 29.94 11.22 2.94
C PRO A 44 29.55 9.77 2.69
N LEU A 45 28.59 9.26 3.46
CA LEU A 45 27.89 8.02 3.17
C LEU A 45 27.21 8.18 1.81
N THR A 46 27.90 7.79 0.75
CA THR A 46 27.33 7.60 -0.57
C THR A 46 26.31 6.49 -0.46
N PHE A 47 25.06 6.87 -0.65
CA PHE A 47 23.90 6.00 -0.66
C PHE A 47 23.94 5.14 -1.92
N ASP A 48 24.67 4.03 -1.86
CA ASP A 48 24.74 3.08 -2.99
C ASP A 48 24.84 1.64 -2.50
N GLU A 49 23.96 1.27 -1.57
CA GLU A 49 23.72 -0.12 -1.25
C GLU A 49 22.42 -0.57 -1.93
N LYS A 50 22.63 -1.04 -3.16
CA LYS A 50 21.67 -1.80 -3.94
C LYS A 50 20.92 -2.75 -3.01
N LEU A 51 19.64 -2.47 -2.80
CA LEU A 51 18.67 -3.50 -2.45
C LEU A 51 18.91 -4.64 -3.43
N GLN A 52 19.52 -5.73 -2.96
CA GLN A 52 19.51 -6.99 -3.68
C GLN A 52 18.05 -7.45 -3.71
N ILE A 53 17.31 -6.90 -4.66
CA ILE A 53 16.16 -7.54 -5.26
C ILE A 53 16.71 -8.89 -5.70
N VAL A 54 16.40 -9.94 -4.93
CA VAL A 54 16.64 -11.33 -5.31
C VAL A 54 16.36 -11.43 -6.80
N GLU A 55 17.40 -11.67 -7.58
CA GLU A 55 17.32 -11.70 -9.03
C GLU A 55 16.18 -12.65 -9.39
N ARG A 56 15.11 -12.06 -9.91
CA ARG A 56 13.97 -12.80 -10.42
C ARG A 56 14.56 -13.74 -11.45
N ARG A 57 14.38 -15.06 -11.27
CA ARG A 57 14.47 -15.96 -12.43
C ARG A 57 13.52 -15.36 -13.47
N PRO A 58 14.02 -14.92 -14.64
CA PRO A 58 13.15 -14.32 -15.63
C PRO A 58 12.14 -15.40 -16.01
N TYR A 59 10.86 -15.11 -15.78
CA TYR A 59 9.78 -15.86 -16.39
C TYR A 59 10.13 -15.96 -17.88
N ASN A 60 10.14 -17.17 -18.44
CA ASN A 60 10.48 -17.42 -19.84
C ASN A 60 9.54 -16.61 -20.73
N SER A 61 9.89 -15.35 -20.98
CA SER A 61 9.24 -14.51 -21.96
C SER A 61 9.62 -15.14 -23.27
N ILE A 62 8.66 -15.85 -23.86
CA ILE A 62 8.73 -16.31 -25.24
C ILE A 62 9.22 -15.11 -26.04
N LYS A 63 10.49 -15.17 -26.49
CA LYS A 63 11.13 -14.13 -27.28
C LYS A 63 10.44 -14.10 -28.64
N ARG A 64 9.25 -13.52 -28.71
CA ARG A 64 8.70 -13.06 -29.97
C ARG A 64 9.60 -11.92 -30.40
N THR A 65 10.53 -12.23 -31.29
CA THR A 65 11.31 -11.26 -32.04
C THR A 65 10.33 -10.50 -32.93
N VAL A 66 9.63 -9.52 -32.35
CA VAL A 66 8.94 -8.52 -33.14
C VAL A 66 10.06 -7.72 -33.79
N LYS A 67 10.36 -8.02 -35.06
CA LYS A 67 11.14 -7.14 -35.93
C LYS A 67 10.47 -5.78 -35.86
N ARG A 68 11.01 -4.88 -35.04
CA ARG A 68 10.57 -3.49 -34.97
C ARG A 68 10.86 -2.91 -36.36
N PRO A 69 9.85 -2.61 -37.18
CA PRO A 69 10.12 -1.98 -38.46
C PRO A 69 10.81 -0.66 -38.17
N GLN A 70 11.99 -0.45 -38.75
CA GLN A 70 12.67 0.82 -38.72
C GLN A 70 11.89 1.77 -39.64
N PHE A 71 10.77 2.29 -39.14
CA PHE A 71 10.17 3.46 -39.74
C PHE A 71 11.14 4.62 -39.49
N LEU A 72 11.79 5.04 -40.57
CA LEU A 72 12.57 6.26 -40.63
C LEU A 72 11.69 7.39 -40.10
N LEU A 73 12.08 7.94 -38.94
CA LEU A 73 11.49 9.15 -38.37
C LEU A 73 11.90 10.34 -39.25
N ALA A 74 11.25 10.50 -40.40
CA ALA A 74 11.19 11.79 -41.05
C ALA A 74 10.32 12.69 -40.16
N SER A 75 10.87 13.84 -39.73
CA SER A 75 10.08 14.85 -39.03
C SER A 75 8.87 15.21 -39.90
N PRO A 76 7.63 15.17 -39.37
CA PRO A 76 6.48 15.58 -40.15
C PRO A 76 6.67 17.05 -40.57
N PRO A 77 6.29 17.45 -41.79
CA PRO A 77 6.27 18.85 -42.15
C PRO A 77 5.31 19.60 -41.20
N ASP A 78 5.66 20.84 -40.83
CA ASP A 78 4.96 21.65 -39.82
C ASP A 78 3.45 21.85 -40.10
N SER A 79 2.97 21.54 -41.32
CA SER A 79 1.54 21.57 -41.66
C SER A 79 0.70 20.48 -40.99
N VAL A 80 1.30 19.37 -40.55
CA VAL A 80 0.56 18.24 -39.94
C VAL A 80 0.25 18.51 -38.45
N VAL A 81 1.09 19.30 -37.77
CA VAL A 81 0.90 19.65 -36.35
C VAL A 81 -0.29 20.60 -36.19
N THR A 82 -0.50 21.52 -37.14
CA THR A 82 -1.60 22.49 -37.10
C THR A 82 -2.96 21.82 -37.39
N ALA A 83 -3.01 20.83 -38.28
CA ALA A 83 -4.22 20.05 -38.56
C ALA A 83 -4.64 19.16 -37.37
N PHE A 84 -3.68 18.65 -36.60
CA PHE A 84 -3.97 17.87 -35.40
C PHE A 84 -4.59 18.72 -34.28
N GLN A 85 -4.22 20.00 -34.17
CA GLN A 85 -4.82 20.93 -33.20
C GLN A 85 -6.17 21.49 -33.63
N GLN A 86 -6.44 21.61 -34.94
CA GLN A 86 -7.69 22.21 -35.44
C GLN A 86 -8.80 21.19 -35.73
N GLY A 87 -8.50 19.88 -35.78
CA GLY A 87 -9.47 18.80 -36.07
C GLY A 87 -10.01 18.02 -34.87
N LEU A 88 -9.47 18.18 -33.65
CA LEU A 88 -9.89 17.40 -32.46
C LEU A 88 -11.10 17.99 -31.71
N ALA A 89 -11.74 19.03 -32.24
CA ALA A 89 -12.89 19.68 -31.61
C ALA A 89 -14.26 19.10 -32.04
N ALA A 90 -14.31 18.09 -32.92
CA ALA A 90 -15.55 17.52 -33.42
C ALA A 90 -15.59 15.99 -33.34
N THR A 91 -16.32 15.46 -32.35
CA THR A 91 -17.10 14.20 -32.39
C THR A 91 -16.43 12.87 -32.77
N VAL A 92 -15.11 12.76 -32.86
CA VAL A 92 -14.48 11.43 -33.02
C VAL A 92 -14.42 10.76 -31.66
N SER A 93 -15.54 10.14 -31.27
CA SER A 93 -15.57 9.15 -30.19
C SER A 93 -14.38 8.23 -30.36
N ASP A 94 -13.60 8.04 -29.29
CA ASP A 94 -12.46 7.12 -29.30
C ASP A 94 -12.93 5.77 -29.90
N PRO A 95 -12.36 5.33 -31.04
CA PRO A 95 -12.73 4.06 -31.65
C PRO A 95 -12.40 2.89 -30.72
N LEU A 96 -11.59 3.13 -29.69
CA LEU A 96 -11.10 2.17 -28.73
C LEU A 96 -11.56 2.49 -27.31
N THR A 97 -12.88 2.41 -27.10
CA THR A 97 -13.48 2.66 -25.78
C THR A 97 -12.84 1.80 -24.68
N ASP A 98 -12.57 2.39 -23.52
CA ASP A 98 -12.00 1.73 -22.33
C ASP A 98 -12.77 0.47 -21.90
N GLU A 99 -14.07 0.37 -22.22
CA GLU A 99 -14.92 -0.78 -21.92
C GLU A 99 -14.39 -2.08 -22.55
N LEU A 100 -13.76 -2.00 -23.72
CA LEU A 100 -13.15 -3.16 -24.40
C LEU A 100 -11.96 -3.72 -23.60
N TYR A 101 -11.22 -2.85 -22.90
CA TYR A 101 -10.05 -3.22 -22.12
C TYR A 101 -10.38 -3.52 -20.67
N ALA A 102 -11.54 -3.11 -20.16
CA ALA A 102 -11.95 -3.31 -18.77
C ALA A 102 -11.82 -4.78 -18.32
N SER A 103 -12.20 -5.74 -19.18
CA SER A 103 -12.04 -7.17 -18.89
C SER A 103 -10.58 -7.58 -18.75
N ARG A 104 -9.72 -7.14 -19.68
CA ARG A 104 -8.28 -7.42 -19.64
C ARG A 104 -7.61 -6.74 -18.44
N HIS A 105 -7.97 -5.49 -18.15
CA HIS A 105 -7.48 -4.74 -17.01
C HIS A 105 -7.89 -5.40 -15.70
N TRP A 106 -9.10 -5.95 -15.61
CA TRP A 106 -9.56 -6.67 -14.43
C TRP A 106 -8.75 -7.94 -14.18
N ILE A 107 -8.47 -8.73 -15.22
CA ILE A 107 -7.65 -9.94 -15.12
C ILE A 107 -6.23 -9.58 -14.63
N ILE A 108 -5.61 -8.57 -15.24
CA ILE A 108 -4.28 -8.09 -14.87
C ILE A 108 -4.27 -7.58 -13.42
N SER A 109 -5.27 -6.78 -13.05
CA SER A 109 -5.42 -6.25 -11.69
C SER A 109 -5.59 -7.38 -10.66
N ARG A 110 -6.31 -8.45 -11.02
CA ARG A 110 -6.48 -9.61 -10.13
C ARG A 110 -5.18 -10.39 -9.98
N SER A 111 -4.46 -10.64 -11.08
CA SER A 111 -3.15 -11.31 -11.01
C SER A 111 -2.13 -10.50 -10.23
N GLU A 112 -2.11 -9.18 -10.40
CA GLU A 112 -1.22 -8.30 -9.66
C GLU A 112 -1.55 -8.33 -8.16
N LYS A 113 -2.83 -8.21 -7.79
CA LYS A 113 -3.26 -8.34 -6.39
C LYS A 113 -2.88 -9.69 -5.79
N HIS A 114 -3.03 -10.77 -6.56
CA HIS A 114 -2.65 -12.10 -6.11
C HIS A 114 -1.13 -12.20 -5.85
N LEU A 115 -0.31 -11.70 -6.78
CA LEU A 115 1.15 -11.64 -6.60
C LEU A 115 1.55 -10.79 -5.39
N LEU A 116 0.91 -9.64 -5.18
CA LEU A 116 1.14 -8.81 -4.02
C LEU A 116 0.73 -9.50 -2.71
N ASN A 117 -0.33 -10.33 -2.73
CA ASN A 117 -0.74 -11.09 -1.56
C ASN A 117 0.28 -12.17 -1.21
N ILE A 118 0.72 -12.95 -2.22
CA ILE A 118 1.78 -13.95 -2.03
C ILE A 118 3.05 -13.29 -1.49
N GLU A 119 3.46 -12.15 -2.04
CA GLU A 119 4.66 -11.46 -1.59
C GLU A 119 4.52 -10.96 -0.14
N ARG A 120 3.34 -10.48 0.26
CA ARG A 120 3.07 -10.11 1.66
C ARG A 120 3.16 -11.29 2.60
N GLU A 121 2.60 -12.44 2.23
CA GLU A 121 2.66 -13.67 3.03
C GLU A 121 4.10 -14.17 3.15
N ARG A 122 4.87 -14.12 2.07
CA ARG A 122 6.30 -14.44 2.06
C ARG A 122 7.09 -13.52 3.00
N ILE A 123 6.91 -12.20 2.89
CA ILE A 123 7.59 -11.25 3.76
C ILE A 123 7.18 -11.48 5.23
N ALA A 124 5.91 -11.76 5.51
CA ALA A 124 5.46 -12.04 6.87
C ALA A 124 6.13 -13.31 7.44
N PHE A 125 6.25 -14.35 6.61
CA PHE A 125 6.97 -15.57 6.96
C PHE A 125 8.46 -15.32 7.20
N ASP A 126 9.12 -14.55 6.32
CA ASP A 126 10.54 -14.21 6.47
C ASP A 126 10.80 -13.42 7.75
N ILE A 127 9.93 -12.46 8.09
CA ILE A 127 10.01 -11.72 9.35
C ILE A 127 9.77 -12.60 10.56
N HIS A 128 8.81 -13.53 10.49
CA HIS A 128 8.60 -14.50 11.55
C HIS A 128 9.86 -15.35 11.76
N LYS A 129 10.42 -15.89 10.68
CA LYS A 129 11.66 -16.68 10.70
C LYS A 129 12.81 -15.90 11.34
N LEU A 130 13.03 -14.65 10.95
CA LEU A 130 14.08 -13.80 11.52
C LEU A 130 13.87 -13.55 13.01
N ARG A 131 12.61 -13.39 13.46
CA ARG A 131 12.29 -13.23 14.89
C ARG A 131 12.57 -14.51 15.68
N THR A 132 12.19 -15.67 15.16
CA THR A 132 12.52 -16.97 15.78
C THR A 132 14.03 -17.20 15.83
N GLN A 133 14.77 -16.80 14.79
CA GLN A 133 16.23 -16.85 14.80
C GLN A 133 16.83 -15.97 15.89
N LEU A 134 16.34 -14.74 16.03
CA LEU A 134 16.81 -13.83 17.06
C LEU A 134 16.52 -14.39 18.47
N GLU A 135 15.36 -15.01 18.67
CA GLU A 135 15.01 -15.68 19.92
C GLU A 135 15.96 -16.85 20.22
N GLY A 136 16.23 -17.71 19.24
CA GLY A 136 17.19 -18.82 19.38
C GLY A 136 18.63 -18.36 19.66
N LEU A 137 19.04 -17.23 19.07
CA LEU A 137 20.36 -16.63 19.30
C LEU A 137 20.47 -15.92 20.65
N THR A 138 19.36 -15.47 21.22
CA THR A 138 19.33 -14.78 22.53
C THR A 138 19.11 -15.78 23.69
N SER A 139 18.70 -17.01 23.39
CA SER A 139 18.48 -18.08 24.36
C SER A 139 19.79 -18.55 25.02
N ASP A 140 19.68 -19.19 26.18
CA ASP A 140 20.82 -19.73 26.94
C ASP A 140 21.61 -20.79 26.14
N ASP A 141 20.92 -21.55 25.28
CA ASP A 141 21.49 -22.60 24.42
C ASP A 141 21.90 -22.10 23.02
N TRP A 142 22.27 -20.83 22.89
CA TRP A 142 22.58 -20.20 21.60
C TRP A 142 23.73 -20.89 20.83
N ARG A 143 24.71 -21.53 21.51
CA ARG A 143 25.82 -22.23 20.85
C ARG A 143 25.35 -23.40 19.99
N ARG A 144 24.34 -24.15 20.46
CA ARG A 144 23.74 -25.25 19.69
C ARG A 144 22.97 -24.71 18.49
N PHE A 145 22.26 -23.60 18.68
CA PHE A 145 21.50 -22.94 17.63
C PHE A 145 22.41 -22.36 16.53
N VAL A 146 23.49 -21.68 16.92
CA VAL A 146 24.53 -21.19 16.00
C VAL A 146 25.15 -22.35 15.25
N ASN A 147 25.59 -23.42 15.92
CA ASN A 147 26.18 -24.59 15.27
C ASN A 147 25.23 -25.25 14.24
N SER A 148 23.92 -25.23 14.50
CA SER A 148 22.91 -25.72 13.55
C SER A 148 22.73 -24.83 12.32
N MET A 149 23.01 -23.53 12.41
CA MET A 149 22.84 -22.59 11.29
C MET A 149 24.15 -22.34 10.53
N GLN A 150 25.22 -22.08 11.28
CA GLN A 150 26.56 -21.78 10.80
C GLN A 150 27.58 -22.33 11.80
N PRO A 151 28.15 -23.52 11.55
CA PRO A 151 29.20 -24.06 12.41
C PRO A 151 30.44 -23.17 12.33
N ALA A 152 30.98 -22.77 13.48
CA ALA A 152 32.21 -21.99 13.51
C ALA A 152 33.43 -22.91 13.32
N THR A 153 34.48 -22.38 12.66
CA THR A 153 35.73 -23.10 12.43
C THR A 153 36.46 -23.39 13.74
N HIS A 154 36.44 -22.44 14.68
CA HIS A 154 37.02 -22.59 16.02
C HIS A 154 35.98 -22.40 17.12
N PRO A 155 36.13 -23.10 18.27
CA PRO A 155 35.21 -23.03 19.40
C PRO A 155 35.14 -21.63 20.05
N ASP A 156 36.17 -20.82 19.88
CA ASP A 156 36.25 -19.47 20.45
C ASP A 156 35.55 -18.43 19.57
N ASP A 157 35.38 -18.72 18.27
CA ASP A 157 34.75 -17.80 17.32
C ASP A 157 33.21 -17.79 17.43
N TYR A 158 32.62 -18.76 18.12
CA TYR A 158 31.16 -18.90 18.22
C TYR A 158 30.49 -17.64 18.75
N GLU A 159 31.11 -16.93 19.69
CA GLU A 159 30.56 -15.69 20.23
C GLU A 159 30.57 -14.56 19.18
N GLN A 160 31.65 -14.44 18.40
CA GLN A 160 31.72 -13.45 17.32
C GLN A 160 30.70 -13.75 16.23
N VAL A 161 30.56 -15.03 15.87
CA VAL A 161 29.55 -15.50 14.90
C VAL A 161 28.14 -15.22 15.43
N GLN A 162 27.85 -15.48 16.70
CA GLN A 162 26.56 -15.19 17.32
C GLN A 162 26.26 -13.69 17.27
N GLN A 163 27.20 -12.84 17.68
CA GLN A 163 27.00 -11.39 17.69
C GLN A 163 26.79 -10.83 16.27
N ALA A 164 27.54 -11.31 15.28
CA ALA A 164 27.34 -10.95 13.87
C ALA A 164 25.93 -11.34 13.39
N LEU A 165 25.47 -12.55 13.71
CA LEU A 165 24.13 -13.01 13.36
C LEU A 165 23.03 -12.19 14.05
N ILE A 166 23.19 -11.87 15.33
CA ILE A 166 22.24 -11.02 16.06
C ILE A 166 22.18 -9.64 15.39
N ARG A 167 23.32 -9.05 15.05
CA ARG A 167 23.39 -7.75 14.37
C ARG A 167 22.64 -7.78 13.03
N ASP A 168 22.89 -8.76 12.18
CA ASP A 168 22.32 -8.84 10.84
C ASP A 168 20.80 -9.13 10.86
N THR A 169 20.38 -10.06 11.73
CA THR A 169 18.96 -10.39 11.91
C THR A 169 18.18 -9.22 12.50
N ALA A 170 18.72 -8.56 13.53
CA ALA A 170 18.11 -7.38 14.14
C ALA A 170 18.04 -6.20 13.15
N ALA A 171 19.11 -5.97 12.36
CA ALA A 171 19.10 -4.94 11.32
C ALA A 171 18.01 -5.20 10.26
N SER A 172 17.83 -6.47 9.86
CA SER A 172 16.79 -6.86 8.90
C SER A 172 15.37 -6.64 9.44
N ILE A 173 15.12 -6.98 10.71
CA ILE A 173 13.84 -6.72 11.38
C ILE A 173 13.61 -5.21 11.51
N SER A 174 14.63 -4.44 11.90
CA SER A 174 14.54 -2.98 12.02
C SER A 174 14.16 -2.31 10.70
N ARG A 175 14.81 -2.70 9.58
CA ARG A 175 14.44 -2.23 8.24
C ARG A 175 12.97 -2.48 7.93
N TYR A 176 12.46 -3.67 8.23
CA TYR A 176 11.06 -3.99 8.05
C TYR A 176 10.14 -3.11 8.90
N ASP A 177 10.46 -2.91 10.18
CA ASP A 177 9.65 -2.08 11.06
C ASP A 177 9.62 -0.61 10.59
N THR A 178 10.74 -0.07 10.12
CA THR A 178 10.75 1.29 9.53
C THR A 178 9.89 1.37 8.26
N TYR A 179 9.97 0.37 7.38
CA TYR A 179 9.10 0.30 6.21
C TYR A 179 7.63 0.20 6.61
N LYS A 180 7.31 -0.61 7.62
CA LYS A 180 5.95 -0.81 8.10
C LYS A 180 5.36 0.48 8.67
N ARG A 181 6.13 1.25 9.43
CA ARG A 181 5.73 2.57 9.93
C ARG A 181 5.47 3.55 8.78
N LYS A 182 6.35 3.62 7.78
CA LYS A 182 6.14 4.47 6.59
C LYS A 182 4.89 4.06 5.81
N GLU A 183 4.66 2.76 5.64
CA GLU A 183 3.46 2.23 4.98
C GLU A 183 2.17 2.63 5.72
N GLN A 184 2.19 2.58 7.06
CA GLN A 184 1.07 3.03 7.90
C GLN A 184 0.82 4.54 7.76
N GLN A 185 1.86 5.36 7.84
CA GLN A 185 1.76 6.81 7.66
C GLN A 185 1.18 7.18 6.28
N LEU A 186 1.61 6.50 5.21
CA LEU A 186 1.07 6.72 3.87
C LEU A 186 -0.43 6.38 3.79
N LYS A 187 -0.86 5.29 4.43
CA LYS A 187 -2.27 4.89 4.48
C LYS A 187 -3.12 5.92 5.24
N GLU A 188 -2.63 6.42 6.37
CA GLU A 188 -3.29 7.45 7.16
C GLU A 188 -3.40 8.77 6.38
N ASN A 189 -2.31 9.23 5.77
CA ASN A 189 -2.30 10.44 4.94
C ASN A 189 -3.30 10.33 3.77
N LEU A 190 -3.35 9.18 3.09
CA LEU A 190 -4.32 8.94 2.01
C LEU A 190 -5.76 8.92 2.54
N LYS A 191 -5.99 8.36 3.73
CA LYS A 191 -7.31 8.36 4.39
C LYS A 191 -7.75 9.78 4.72
N GLN A 192 -6.89 10.56 5.37
CA GLN A 192 -7.15 11.96 5.70
C GLN A 192 -7.42 12.80 4.43
N GLN A 193 -6.63 12.61 3.37
CA GLN A 193 -6.86 13.29 2.10
C GLN A 193 -8.24 12.96 1.48
N ARG A 194 -8.67 11.69 1.57
CA ARG A 194 -10.00 11.27 1.11
C ARG A 194 -11.11 11.90 1.94
N GLU A 195 -10.97 11.94 3.26
CA GLU A 195 -11.93 12.56 4.18
C GLU A 195 -12.04 14.07 3.92
N GLN A 196 -10.93 14.78 3.75
CA GLN A 196 -10.91 16.20 3.38
C GLN A 196 -11.62 16.44 2.04
N ARG A 197 -11.37 15.61 1.02
CA ARG A 197 -12.07 15.70 -0.27
C ARG A 197 -13.58 15.46 -0.13
N GLN A 198 -13.98 14.51 0.72
CA GLN A 198 -15.40 14.26 0.98
C GLN A 198 -16.06 15.43 1.70
N GLN A 199 -15.41 16.00 2.72
CA GLN A 199 -15.90 17.19 3.42
C GLN A 199 -16.01 18.39 2.48
N ALA A 200 -15.00 18.66 1.65
CA ALA A 200 -15.06 19.73 0.65
C ALA A 200 -16.18 19.51 -0.39
N ALA A 201 -16.39 18.25 -0.82
CA ALA A 201 -17.49 17.90 -1.72
C ALA A 201 -18.87 18.05 -1.05
N GLN A 202 -18.98 17.79 0.26
CA GLN A 202 -20.21 18.02 1.02
C GLN A 202 -20.46 19.53 1.22
N GLU A 203 -19.43 20.30 1.57
CA GLU A 203 -19.54 21.75 1.76
C GLU A 203 -19.96 22.47 0.47
N THR A 204 -19.37 22.10 -0.67
CA THR A 204 -19.79 22.64 -1.98
C THR A 204 -21.23 22.27 -2.33
N LYS A 205 -21.72 21.08 -1.94
CA LYS A 205 -23.14 20.71 -2.08
C LYS A 205 -24.04 21.56 -1.17
N ARG A 206 -23.66 21.80 0.09
CA ARG A 206 -24.44 22.65 1.02
C ARG A 206 -24.56 24.08 0.49
N ARG A 207 -23.47 24.67 0.00
CA ARG A 207 -23.46 25.99 -0.66
C ARG A 207 -24.36 26.07 -1.91
N ARG A 208 -24.49 24.98 -2.66
CA ARG A 208 -25.40 24.92 -3.83
C ARG A 208 -26.88 24.80 -3.46
N ILE A 209 -27.20 24.30 -2.28
CA ILE A 209 -28.60 24.13 -1.81
C ILE A 209 -29.11 25.43 -1.16
N SER A 210 -28.23 26.23 -0.55
CA SER A 210 -28.59 27.52 0.06
C SER A 210 -28.80 28.66 -0.96
N GLN A 211 -28.49 28.45 -2.23
CA GLN A 211 -28.91 29.34 -3.31
C GLN A 211 -30.38 29.05 -3.61
N PRO A 212 -31.33 29.97 -3.30
CA PRO A 212 -32.73 29.75 -3.60
C PRO A 212 -32.87 29.65 -5.12
N LYS A 213 -33.09 28.44 -5.64
CA LYS A 213 -33.60 28.25 -6.99
C LYS A 213 -34.95 28.93 -6.99
N SER A 214 -35.04 30.12 -7.58
CA SER A 214 -36.29 30.80 -7.85
C SER A 214 -37.20 29.78 -8.53
N LYS A 215 -38.26 29.38 -7.82
CA LYS A 215 -39.32 28.58 -8.39
C LYS A 215 -40.05 29.49 -9.38
N THR A 216 -39.54 29.60 -10.59
CA THR A 216 -40.29 30.21 -11.68
C THR A 216 -41.44 29.24 -11.99
N THR A 217 -42.59 29.45 -11.34
CA THR A 217 -43.88 28.96 -11.80
C THR A 217 -44.14 29.60 -13.16
N LEU A 218 -43.65 28.95 -14.22
CA LEU A 218 -44.02 29.28 -15.58
C LEU A 218 -45.49 28.88 -15.77
N PRO A 219 -46.38 29.81 -16.15
CA PRO A 219 -47.76 29.48 -16.46
C PRO A 219 -47.80 28.61 -17.73
N ASN A 220 -48.62 27.57 -17.69
CA ASN A 220 -49.16 26.86 -18.86
C ASN A 220 -48.12 26.33 -19.88
N ARG A 221 -47.14 25.53 -19.45
CA ARG A 221 -46.43 24.67 -20.42
C ARG A 221 -47.31 23.48 -20.78
N PRO A 222 -47.57 23.20 -22.07
CA PRO A 222 -48.27 21.99 -22.47
C PRO A 222 -47.51 20.77 -21.96
N PHE A 223 -48.23 19.75 -21.53
CA PHE A 223 -47.65 18.50 -21.05
C PHE A 223 -47.02 17.73 -22.22
N VAL A 224 -45.72 17.97 -22.47
CA VAL A 224 -44.99 17.34 -23.59
C VAL A 224 -44.43 15.96 -23.23
N SER A 225 -44.24 15.64 -21.94
CA SER A 225 -43.73 14.34 -21.52
C SER A 225 -44.10 13.95 -20.09
N PHE A 226 -44.40 12.66 -19.89
CA PHE A 226 -44.62 12.05 -18.57
C PHE A 226 -43.38 12.03 -17.66
N TYR A 227 -42.19 12.13 -18.25
CA TYR A 227 -40.94 12.06 -17.50
C TYR A 227 -40.40 13.45 -17.19
N LYS A 228 -39.93 13.62 -15.96
CA LYS A 228 -39.31 14.87 -15.48
C LYS A 228 -38.05 15.26 -16.28
N ASN A 229 -37.34 14.27 -16.82
CA ASN A 229 -36.13 14.45 -17.62
C ASN A 229 -36.23 13.71 -18.96
N LYS A 230 -36.05 14.42 -20.07
CA LYS A 230 -36.12 13.88 -21.43
C LYS A 230 -35.01 12.84 -21.73
N SER A 231 -33.86 12.95 -21.04
CA SER A 231 -32.74 12.00 -21.16
C SER A 231 -32.99 10.63 -20.54
N LEU A 232 -34.04 10.47 -19.72
CA LEU A 232 -34.46 9.16 -19.20
C LEU A 232 -35.24 8.33 -20.22
N PHE A 233 -35.64 8.94 -21.35
CA PHE A 233 -36.43 8.29 -22.39
C PHE A 233 -35.60 7.34 -23.27
N VAL A 234 -34.38 7.76 -23.63
CA VAL A 234 -33.45 6.99 -24.48
C VAL A 234 -33.11 5.62 -23.87
N PRO A 235 -32.71 5.51 -22.59
CA PRO A 235 -32.38 4.21 -22.00
C PRO A 235 -33.61 3.31 -21.76
N LEU A 236 -34.84 3.79 -21.87
CA LEU A 236 -36.04 2.95 -21.66
C LEU A 236 -36.40 2.14 -22.91
N LYS A 237 -36.11 2.66 -24.11
CA LYS A 237 -36.34 1.97 -25.39
C LYS A 237 -35.24 0.96 -25.72
N GLU A 238 -34.00 1.24 -25.33
CA GLU A 238 -32.83 0.43 -25.74
C GLU A 238 -32.36 -0.57 -24.69
N ARG A 239 -32.89 -0.51 -23.46
CA ARG A 239 -32.56 -1.51 -22.44
C ARG A 239 -33.26 -2.84 -22.76
N LYS A 240 -32.49 -3.82 -23.26
CA LYS A 240 -32.67 -5.22 -22.88
C LYS A 240 -32.75 -5.23 -21.36
N ARG A 241 -33.96 -5.36 -20.81
CA ARG A 241 -34.22 -5.36 -19.36
C ARG A 241 -33.22 -6.34 -18.75
N ARG A 242 -32.23 -5.83 -18.01
CA ARG A 242 -31.33 -6.69 -17.22
C ARG A 242 -32.26 -7.47 -16.31
N ARG A 243 -32.51 -8.75 -16.63
CA ARG A 243 -33.27 -9.63 -15.75
C ARG A 243 -32.55 -9.56 -14.42
N GLY A 244 -33.21 -8.97 -13.43
CA GLY A 244 -32.71 -9.00 -12.06
C GLY A 244 -32.54 -10.46 -11.65
N ARG A 245 -31.78 -10.70 -10.58
CA ARG A 245 -31.75 -12.04 -9.97
C ARG A 245 -33.17 -12.32 -9.47
N HIS A 246 -33.92 -13.13 -10.20
CA HIS A 246 -35.23 -13.60 -9.77
C HIS A 246 -35.00 -14.47 -8.53
N GLN A 247 -35.71 -14.15 -7.44
CA GLN A 247 -35.72 -15.02 -6.27
C GLN A 247 -36.62 -16.20 -6.60
N TYR A 248 -36.09 -17.40 -6.45
CA TYR A 248 -36.82 -18.65 -6.63
C TYR A 248 -36.96 -19.35 -5.28
N ALA A 249 -38.14 -19.89 -5.02
CA ALA A 249 -38.40 -20.82 -3.93
C ALA A 249 -39.09 -22.05 -4.53
N PHE A 250 -38.62 -23.25 -4.19
CA PHE A 250 -39.16 -24.51 -4.71
C PHE A 250 -39.19 -24.60 -6.24
N GLY A 251 -38.22 -24.00 -6.93
CA GLY A 251 -38.16 -24.00 -8.40
C GLY A 251 -39.10 -22.99 -9.09
N HIS A 252 -39.92 -22.26 -8.33
CA HIS A 252 -40.84 -21.25 -8.86
C HIS A 252 -40.41 -19.83 -8.44
N PRO A 253 -40.68 -18.80 -9.26
CA PRO A 253 -40.39 -17.42 -8.89
C PRO A 253 -41.24 -17.01 -7.68
N VAL A 254 -40.62 -16.41 -6.66
CA VAL A 254 -41.33 -15.91 -5.48
C VAL A 254 -42.24 -14.75 -5.91
N ALA A 255 -43.55 -14.91 -5.72
CA ALA A 255 -44.51 -13.84 -5.98
C ALA A 255 -44.31 -12.72 -4.94
N VAL A 256 -44.29 -11.47 -5.41
CA VAL A 256 -44.29 -10.31 -4.52
C VAL A 256 -45.75 -10.09 -4.12
N PRO A 257 -46.10 -10.15 -2.82
CA PRO A 257 -47.48 -9.90 -2.39
C PRO A 257 -47.86 -8.45 -2.74
N GLU A 258 -49.07 -8.25 -3.28
CA GLU A 258 -49.57 -6.92 -3.65
C GLU A 258 -49.90 -6.07 -2.41
N HIS A 259 -50.23 -6.74 -1.30
CA HIS A 259 -50.60 -6.13 -0.03
C HIS A 259 -49.82 -6.76 1.12
N PHE A 260 -49.40 -5.94 2.08
CA PHE A 260 -48.85 -6.42 3.34
C PHE A 260 -50.02 -6.78 4.27
N THR A 261 -50.39 -8.05 4.32
CA THR A 261 -51.35 -8.56 5.29
C THR A 261 -50.63 -8.93 6.58
N GLU A 262 -51.19 -8.55 7.73
CA GLU A 262 -50.70 -9.04 9.01
C GLU A 262 -50.96 -10.55 9.13
N PHE A 263 -50.00 -11.28 9.70
CA PHE A 263 -50.11 -12.71 9.88
C PHE A 263 -51.27 -13.02 10.82
N SER A 264 -52.20 -13.86 10.36
CA SER A 264 -53.29 -14.38 11.16
C SER A 264 -53.34 -15.90 11.07
N LEU A 265 -53.58 -16.55 12.21
CA LEU A 265 -53.75 -17.99 12.26
C LEU A 265 -55.07 -18.38 11.57
N PRO A 266 -55.09 -19.47 10.77
CA PRO A 266 -56.32 -20.03 10.23
C PRO A 266 -57.31 -20.38 11.33
N ASP A 267 -58.60 -20.20 11.07
CA ASP A 267 -59.64 -20.41 12.08
C ASP A 267 -59.72 -21.85 12.59
N SER A 268 -59.26 -22.83 11.81
CA SER A 268 -59.15 -24.24 12.21
C SER A 268 -58.13 -24.53 13.32
N LEU A 269 -57.27 -23.56 13.66
CA LEU A 269 -56.23 -23.68 14.68
C LEU A 269 -56.47 -22.75 15.88
N ARG A 270 -57.66 -22.14 15.97
CA ARG A 270 -58.03 -21.20 17.04
C ARG A 270 -58.87 -21.81 18.17
N GLU A 271 -59.18 -23.10 18.08
CA GLU A 271 -59.83 -23.90 19.16
C GLU A 271 -58.79 -24.67 19.98
#